data_AF-A0A7C3B335-F1
#
_entry.id   AF-A0A7C3B335-F1
#
_cell.length_a   1.000
_cell.length_b   1.000
_cell.length_c   1.000
_cell.angle_alpha   90.00
_cell.angle_beta   90.00
_cell.angle_gamma   90.00
#
_symmetry.space_group_name_H-M   'P 1'
#
loop_
_entity.id
_entity.type
_entity.pdbx_description
1 polymer ?
#
loop_
_entity_poly.entity_id
_entity_poly.type
_entity_poly.pdbx_seq_one_letter_code
_entity_poly.pdbx_strand_id
1 'polypeptide(L)'
;GPDGIKLEAGVKWSVATVDATKIARELLGIPIVNTAMIGALLKANEVVKLESLFEPLKERFGRLAERNINSMQKAYEVTVVREGAK
;
A
#
# COMPACT_ATOMS: atom_id res chain seq x y z
N GLY A 1 -8.24 -9.90 6.89
CA GLY A 1 -8.75 -9.06 5.80
C GLY A 1 -9.75 -8.04 6.33
N PRO A 2 -10.33 -7.19 5.48
CA PRO A 2 -11.19 -6.08 5.91
C PRO A 2 -12.49 -6.53 6.59
N ASP A 3 -12.93 -7.77 6.32
CA ASP A 3 -14.10 -8.41 6.97
C ASP A 3 -14.03 -8.50 8.51
N GLY A 4 -12.83 -8.53 9.07
CA GLY A 4 -12.63 -8.64 10.52
C GLY A 4 -12.70 -7.30 11.25
N ILE A 5 -12.76 -6.18 10.52
CA ILE A 5 -12.75 -4.84 11.10
C ILE A 5 -14.19 -4.43 11.42
N LYS A 6 -14.53 -4.43 12.72
CA LYS A 6 -15.80 -3.90 13.20
C LYS A 6 -15.70 -2.38 13.24
N LEU A 7 -16.36 -1.71 12.31
CA LEU A 7 -16.55 -0.26 12.35
C LEU A 7 -17.65 0.09 13.36
N GLU A 8 -17.46 1.16 14.12
CA GLU A 8 -18.49 1.68 15.00
C GLU A 8 -19.74 2.07 14.20
N ALA A 9 -20.91 1.69 14.72
CA ALA A 9 -22.18 1.95 14.05
C ALA A 9 -22.39 3.47 13.90
N GLY A 10 -22.66 3.92 12.67
CA GLY A 10 -23.00 5.30 12.35
C GLY A 10 -21.90 6.11 11.66
N VAL A 11 -20.68 5.60 11.53
CA VAL A 11 -19.61 6.31 10.79
C VAL A 11 -19.29 5.64 9.45
N LYS A 12 -19.44 6.42 8.38
CA LYS A 12 -19.20 5.99 6.99
C LYS A 12 -17.70 6.12 6.66
N TRP A 13 -16.91 5.09 6.94
CA TRP A 13 -15.49 5.04 6.58
C TRP A 13 -15.24 4.10 5.41
N SER A 14 -14.38 4.51 4.49
CA SER A 14 -13.72 3.59 3.57
C SER A 14 -12.55 2.91 4.28
N VAL A 15 -12.44 1.58 4.14
CA VAL A 15 -11.41 0.77 4.76
C VAL A 15 -10.58 0.08 3.70
N ALA A 16 -9.28 0.33 3.70
CA ALA A 16 -8.32 -0.36 2.86
C ALA A 16 -7.47 -1.32 3.71
N THR A 17 -7.19 -2.51 3.17
CA THR A 17 -6.37 -3.51 3.86
C THR A 17 -5.36 -4.15 2.94
N VAL A 18 -4.18 -4.43 3.50
CA VAL A 18 -3.05 -5.07 2.82
C VAL A 18 -2.22 -5.82 3.86
N ASP A 19 -1.63 -6.96 3.48
CA ASP A 19 -0.59 -7.61 4.28
C ASP A 19 0.78 -7.08 3.85
N ALA A 20 1.10 -5.86 4.29
CA ALA A 20 2.34 -5.20 3.92
C ALA A 20 3.58 -5.89 4.52
N THR A 21 3.44 -6.57 5.66
CA THR A 21 4.52 -7.34 6.29
C THR A 21 4.91 -8.54 5.43
N LYS A 22 3.93 -9.27 4.90
CA LYS A 22 4.18 -10.36 3.95
C LYS A 22 4.91 -9.86 2.70
N ILE A 23 4.40 -8.78 2.08
CA ILE A 23 5.02 -8.19 0.89
C ILE A 23 6.47 -7.77 1.15
N ALA A 24 6.72 -7.10 2.28
CA ALA A 24 8.06 -6.67 2.65
C ALA A 24 9.02 -7.86 2.86
N ARG A 25 8.55 -8.94 3.49
CA ARG A 25 9.36 -10.17 3.65
C ARG A 25 9.66 -10.83 2.31
N GLU A 26 8.68 -10.93 1.42
CA GLU A 26 8.84 -11.60 0.11
C GLU A 26 9.75 -10.81 -0.84
N LEU A 27 9.65 -9.48 -0.87
CA LEU A 27 10.34 -8.65 -1.87
C LEU A 27 11.60 -7.96 -1.33
N LEU A 28 11.60 -7.56 -0.06
CA LEU A 28 12.74 -6.85 0.55
C LEU A 28 13.62 -7.81 1.37
N GLY A 29 13.06 -8.92 1.86
CA GLY A 29 13.73 -9.87 2.77
C GLY A 29 13.67 -9.44 4.25
N ILE A 30 13.12 -8.26 4.54
CA ILE A 30 13.03 -7.68 5.89
C ILE A 30 11.63 -7.06 6.10
N PRO A 31 11.09 -7.03 7.33
CA PRO A 31 9.72 -6.59 7.60
C PRO A 31 9.60 -5.05 7.68
N ILE A 32 10.14 -4.32 6.70
CA ILE A 32 10.00 -2.86 6.59
C ILE A 32 8.88 -2.54 5.59
N VAL A 33 7.76 -2.03 6.09
CA VAL A 33 6.49 -1.95 5.34
C VAL A 33 6.20 -0.60 4.70
N ASN A 34 7.01 0.42 4.97
CA ASN A 34 6.74 1.81 4.56
C ASN A 34 6.39 1.96 3.07
N THR A 35 7.20 1.39 2.18
CA THR A 35 7.02 1.55 0.74
C THR A 35 5.80 0.76 0.22
N ALA A 36 5.51 -0.41 0.81
CA ALA A 36 4.26 -1.13 0.55
C ALA A 36 3.04 -0.31 0.99
N MET A 37 3.10 0.32 2.16
CA MET A 37 1.99 1.15 2.67
C MET A 37 1.69 2.36 1.77
N ILE A 38 2.69 2.93 1.08
CA ILE A 38 2.47 3.99 0.07
C ILE A 38 1.61 3.47 -1.08
N GLY A 39 1.90 2.27 -1.58
CA GLY A 39 1.10 1.65 -2.65
C GLY A 39 -0.34 1.42 -2.21
N ALA A 40 -0.54 0.92 -0.99
CA ALA A 40 -1.88 0.73 -0.44
C ALA A 40 -2.65 2.05 -0.26
N LEU A 41 -1.96 3.12 0.16
CA LEU A 41 -2.55 4.45 0.26
C LEU A 41 -3.03 4.96 -1.10
N LEU A 42 -2.20 4.83 -2.14
CA LEU A 42 -2.56 5.28 -3.49
C LEU A 42 -3.70 4.46 -4.09
N LYS A 43 -3.85 3.19 -3.71
CA LYS A 43 -5.00 2.37 -4.09
C LYS A 43 -6.28 2.83 -3.41
N ALA A 44 -6.17 3.24 -2.14
CA ALA A 44 -7.30 3.73 -1.35
C ALA A 44 -7.74 5.13 -1.75
N ASN A 45 -6.79 5.98 -2.15
CA ASN A 45 -7.03 7.36 -2.58
C ASN A 45 -6.07 7.69 -3.74
N GLU A 46 -6.59 7.95 -4.93
CA GLU A 46 -5.80 8.36 -6.11
C GLU A 46 -5.32 9.82 -5.98
N VAL A 47 -4.47 10.10 -5.00
CA VAL A 47 -3.91 11.45 -4.74
C VAL A 47 -2.92 11.85 -5.84
N VAL A 48 -2.14 10.88 -6.32
CA VAL A 48 -1.18 11.02 -7.43
C VAL A 48 -1.09 9.70 -8.20
N LYS A 49 -0.54 9.73 -9.41
CA LYS A 49 -0.25 8.50 -10.18
C LYS A 49 0.85 7.69 -9.50
N LEU A 50 0.73 6.37 -9.53
CA LEU A 50 1.71 5.46 -8.93
C LEU A 50 3.11 5.64 -9.53
N GLU A 51 3.18 5.86 -10.84
CA GLU A 51 4.41 6.05 -11.61
C GLU A 51 5.15 7.33 -11.23
N SER A 52 4.44 8.34 -10.71
CA SER A 52 5.04 9.59 -10.24
C SER A 52 6.00 9.40 -9.06
N LEU A 53 5.93 8.26 -8.37
CA LEU A 53 6.84 7.93 -7.27
C LEU A 53 8.07 7.13 -7.69
N PHE A 54 8.20 6.71 -8.96
CA PHE A 54 9.33 5.88 -9.37
C PHE A 54 10.66 6.63 -9.31
N GLU A 55 10.72 7.86 -9.82
CA GLU A 55 11.96 8.64 -9.79
C GLU A 55 12.36 9.05 -8.36
N PRO A 56 11.44 9.57 -7.51
CA PRO A 56 11.77 9.82 -6.10
C PRO A 56 12.25 8.57 -5.33
N LEU A 57 11.69 7.39 -5.63
CA LEU A 57 12.15 6.14 -5.02
C LEU A 57 13.54 5.72 -5.54
N LYS A 58 13.84 5.95 -6.82
CA LYS A 58 15.19 5.74 -7.38
C LYS A 58 16.23 6.64 -6.73
N GLU A 59 15.95 7.93 -6.63
CA GLU A 59 16.84 8.90 -5.96
C GLU A 59 17.07 8.53 -4.49
N ARG A 60 16.00 8.17 -3.77
CA ARG A 60 16.08 7.85 -2.33
C ARG A 60 16.82 6.56 -2.03
N PHE A 61 16.56 5.50 -2.80
CA PHE A 61 16.99 4.14 -2.44
C PHE A 61 18.13 3.60 -3.32
N GLY A 62 18.50 4.29 -4.41
CA GLY A 62 19.57 3.88 -5.31
C GLY A 62 19.43 2.43 -5.75
N ARG A 63 20.43 1.60 -5.45
CA ARG A 63 20.42 0.16 -5.76
C ARG A 63 19.24 -0.64 -5.17
N LEU A 64 18.59 -0.12 -4.12
CA LEU A 64 17.43 -0.76 -3.49
C LEU A 64 16.10 -0.28 -4.06
N ALA A 65 16.12 0.64 -5.02
CA ALA A 65 14.92 1.26 -5.55
C ALA A 65 13.98 0.26 -6.22
N GLU A 66 14.51 -0.65 -7.04
CA GLU A 66 13.68 -1.63 -7.76
C GLU A 66 12.85 -2.49 -6.80
N ARG A 67 13.48 -3.02 -5.73
CA ARG A 67 12.77 -3.80 -4.71
C ARG A 67 11.71 -2.97 -3.98
N ASN A 68 11.99 -1.70 -3.73
CA ASN A 68 11.05 -0.77 -3.10
C ASN A 68 9.87 -0.44 -4.04
N ILE A 69 10.14 -0.16 -5.32
CA ILE A 69 9.12 0.08 -6.34
C ILE A 69 8.22 -1.15 -6.49
N ASN A 70 8.80 -2.34 -6.60
CA ASN A 70 8.05 -3.59 -6.68
C ASN A 70 7.18 -3.82 -5.43
N SER A 71 7.69 -3.48 -4.24
CA SER A 71 6.93 -3.55 -2.98
C SER A 71 5.74 -2.59 -2.97
N MET A 72 5.93 -1.35 -3.43
CA MET A 72 4.86 -0.36 -3.60
C MET A 72 3.81 -0.84 -4.61
N GLN A 73 4.23 -1.26 -5.81
CA GLN A 73 3.35 -1.71 -6.87
C GLN A 73 2.55 -2.93 -6.43
N LYS A 74 3.20 -3.92 -5.82
CA LYS A 74 2.52 -5.12 -5.34
C LYS A 74 1.44 -4.78 -4.31
N ALA A 75 1.75 -3.89 -3.37
CA ALA A 75 0.79 -3.45 -2.38
C ALA A 75 -0.38 -2.68 -3.03
N TYR A 76 -0.11 -1.81 -4.00
CA TYR A 76 -1.16 -1.12 -4.76
C TYR A 76 -2.12 -2.11 -5.44
N GLU A 77 -1.59 -3.15 -6.09
CA GLU A 77 -2.37 -4.17 -6.79
C GLU A 77 -3.27 -5.00 -5.86
N VAL A 78 -2.73 -5.46 -4.73
CA VAL A 78 -3.42 -6.42 -3.85
C VAL A 78 -4.20 -5.77 -2.71
N THR A 79 -4.11 -4.44 -2.56
CA THR A 79 -4.88 -3.73 -1.54
C THR A 79 -6.36 -3.82 -1.85
N VAL A 80 -7.12 -4.32 -0.88
CA VAL A 80 -8.58 -4.42 -0.95
C VAL A 80 -9.19 -3.20 -0.29
N VAL A 81 -9.95 -2.43 -1.05
CA VAL A 81 -10.67 -1.24 -0.58
C VAL A 81 -12.16 -1.57 -0.45
N ARG A 82 -12.75 -1.23 0.69
CA ARG A 82 -14.19 -1.26 0.92
C ARG A 82 -14.67 0.15 1.19
N GLU A 83 -15.58 0.63 0.35
CA GLU A 83 -16.21 1.93 0.57
C GLU A 83 -17.30 1.82 1.64
N GLY A 84 -17.40 2.84 2.50
CA GLY A 84 -18.59 3.02 3.33
C GLY A 84 -19.79 3.34 2.42
N ALA A 85 -20.98 2.79 2.73
CA ALA A 85 -22.19 3.05 1.95
C ALA A 85 -22.42 4.56 1.76
N LYS A 86 -22.54 5.00 0.50
CA LYS A 86 -22.81 6.41 0.14
C LYS A 86 -24.05 6.94 0.84
#